data_AF-A0AAX6ML23-F1
#
_entry.id   AF-A0AAX6ML23-F1
#
_cell.length_a   1.000
_cell.length_b   1.000
_cell.length_c   1.000
_cell.angle_alpha   90.00
_cell.angle_beta   90.00
_cell.angle_gamma   90.00
#
_symmetry.space_group_name_H-M   'P 1'
#
loop_
_entity.id
_entity.type
_entity.pdbx_description
1 polymer ?
#
loop_
_entity_poly.entity_id
_entity_poly.type
_entity_poly.pdbx_seq_one_letter_code
_entity_poly.pdbx_strand_id
1 'polypeptide(L)' 'MGIFHVVMFKFKDLVPPEEVKAQGMTHVFIFEFESEEDREYYLNKDPAHTEFATGVINLIEKLQAVDFTPGEF' A
#
# COMPACT_ATOMS: atom_id res chain seq x y z
N MET A 1 -4.68 0.02 21.05
CA MET A 1 -5.78 -0.20 20.09
C MET A 1 -5.12 -0.17 18.74
N GLY A 2 -5.23 -1.23 17.94
CA GLY A 2 -4.40 -1.37 16.74
C GLY A 2 -4.76 -0.36 15.65
N ILE A 3 -3.75 0.19 14.98
CA ILE A 3 -3.90 1.05 13.80
C ILE A 3 -3.68 0.18 12.57
N PHE A 4 -4.63 0.17 11.65
CA PHE A 4 -4.54 -0.59 10.41
C PHE A 4 -4.10 0.30 9.27
N HIS A 5 -3.00 -0.06 8.62
CA HIS A 5 -2.51 0.56 7.40
C HIS A 5 -2.76 -0.37 6.22
N VAL A 6 -3.69 0.00 5.35
CA VAL A 6 -4.09 -0.77 4.17
C VAL A 6 -3.59 -0.06 2.93
N VAL A 7 -2.70 -0.71 2.17
CA VAL A 7 -2.16 -0.18 0.91
C VAL A 7 -2.62 -1.06 -0.23
N MET A 8 -3.35 -0.47 -1.16
CA MET A 8 -3.80 -1.13 -2.38
C MET A 8 -3.10 -0.51 -3.58
N PHE A 9 -2.69 -1.34 -4.53
CA PHE A 9 -2.11 -0.83 -5.77
C PHE A 9 -2.45 -1.71 -6.98
N LYS A 10 -2.30 -1.08 -8.15
CA LYS A 10 -2.35 -1.71 -9.46
C LYS A 10 -1.01 -1.47 -10.15
N PHE A 11 -0.37 -2.52 -10.65
CA PHE A 11 0.81 -2.38 -11.51
C PHE A 11 0.43 -1.97 -12.94
N LYS A 12 1.37 -1.32 -13.64
CA LYS A 12 1.28 -1.02 -15.06
C LYS A 12 1.21 -2.33 -15.86
N ASP A 13 0.35 -2.32 -16.87
CA ASP A 13 0.26 -3.43 -17.81
C ASP A 13 1.58 -3.54 -18.60
N LEU A 14 2.20 -4.73 -18.62
CA LEU A 14 3.42 -4.99 -19.42
C LEU A 14 3.10 -5.34 -20.88
N VAL A 15 1.83 -5.61 -21.20
CA VAL A 15 1.34 -6.00 -22.53
C VAL A 15 0.07 -5.20 -22.85
N PRO A 16 -0.16 -4.77 -24.12
CA PRO A 16 -1.37 -4.05 -24.50
C PRO A 16 -2.63 -4.89 -24.25
N PRO A 17 -3.76 -4.25 -23.90
CA PRO A 17 -4.93 -4.94 -23.40
C PRO A 17 -5.81 -5.34 -24.59
N GLU A 18 -5.61 -6.55 -25.11
CA GLU A 18 -6.64 -7.19 -25.95
C GLU A 18 -7.76 -7.81 -25.11
N GLU A 19 -7.58 -7.92 -23.79
CA GLU A 19 -8.57 -8.43 -22.85
C GLU A 19 -8.98 -7.37 -21.80
N VAL A 20 -10.22 -7.50 -21.33
CA VAL A 20 -10.88 -6.61 -20.35
C VAL A 20 -9.93 -6.30 -19.19
N LYS A 21 -9.42 -5.06 -19.14
CA LYS A 21 -8.63 -4.57 -18.00
C LYS A 21 -9.40 -4.84 -16.72
N ALA A 22 -8.77 -5.48 -15.74
CA ALA A 22 -9.30 -5.49 -14.37
C ALA A 22 -9.47 -4.03 -13.93
N GLN A 23 -10.71 -3.57 -13.86
CA GLN A 23 -11.04 -2.22 -13.43
C GLN A 23 -10.96 -2.19 -11.90
N GLY A 24 -9.77 -1.95 -11.34
CA GLY A 24 -9.60 -1.89 -9.89
C GLY A 24 -8.16 -1.96 -9.42
N MET A 25 -8.00 -1.93 -8.10
CA MET A 25 -6.75 -2.31 -7.45
C MET A 25 -6.57 -3.83 -7.55
N THR A 26 -5.35 -4.32 -7.70
CA THR A 26 -5.08 -5.75 -7.92
C THR A 26 -4.30 -6.41 -6.79
N HIS A 27 -3.61 -5.63 -5.98
CA HIS A 27 -2.80 -6.08 -4.85
C HIS A 27 -3.14 -5.27 -3.61
N VAL A 28 -3.02 -5.90 -2.44
CA VAL A 28 -3.21 -5.24 -1.14
C VAL A 28 -2.16 -5.73 -0.15
N PHE A 29 -1.59 -4.80 0.61
CA PHE A 29 -0.87 -5.07 1.86
C PHE A 29 -1.68 -4.51 3.02
N ILE A 30 -1.71 -5.26 4.12
CA ILE A 30 -2.39 -4.86 5.36
C ILE A 30 -1.35 -5.00 6.47
N PHE A 31 -1.14 -3.92 7.20
CA PHE A 31 -0.30 -3.87 8.38
C PHE A 31 -1.16 -3.48 9.58
N GLU A 32 -0.87 -4.08 10.72
CA GLU A 32 -1.43 -3.68 12.01
C GLU A 32 -0.27 -3.19 12.87
N PHE A 33 -0.42 -1.98 13.43
CA PHE A 33 0.55 -1.36 14.31
C PHE A 33 -0.04 -1.23 15.72
N GLU A 34 0.79 -1.46 16.74
CA GLU A 34 0.37 -1.31 18.14
C GLU A 34 0.20 0.16 18.54
N SER A 35 0.95 1.06 17.89
CA SER A 35 1.00 2.50 18.17
C SER A 35 1.16 3.34 16.90
N GLU A 36 0.87 4.65 16.99
CA GLU A 36 1.09 5.59 15.89
C GLU A 36 2.59 5.82 15.65
N GLU A 37 3.41 5.74 16.71
CA GLU A 37 4.86 5.83 16.61
C GLU A 37 5.47 4.70 15.78
N ASP A 38 4.97 3.46 15.94
CA ASP A 38 5.41 2.32 15.14
C ASP A 38 5.05 2.48 13.66
N ARG A 39 3.84 2.98 13.38
CA ARG A 39 3.39 3.30 12.02
C ARG A 39 4.25 4.41 11.40
N GLU A 40 4.52 5.49 12.14
CA GLU A 40 5.35 6.60 11.66
C GLU A 40 6.79 6.15 11.39
N TYR A 41 7.34 5.28 12.24
CA TYR A 41 8.64 4.67 12.01
C TYR A 41 8.64 3.84 10.71
N TYR A 42 7.67 2.94 10.53
CA TYR A 42 7.56 2.12 9.32
C TYR A 42 7.49 2.98 8.05
N LEU A 43 6.66 4.02 8.06
CA LEU A 43 6.46 4.86 6.88
C LEU A 43 7.68 5.72 6.53
N ASN A 44 8.37 6.27 7.53
CA ASN A 44 9.35 7.34 7.31
C ASN A 44 10.80 6.98 7.60
N LYS A 45 11.05 5.94 8.40
CA LYS A 45 12.37 5.63 8.94
C LYS A 45 12.83 4.20 8.66
N ASP A 46 11.91 3.27 8.41
CA ASP A 46 12.25 1.88 8.13
C ASP A 46 12.95 1.76 6.75
N PRO A 47 14.23 1.33 6.73
CA PRO A 47 14.94 1.12 5.47
C PRO A 47 14.30 0.02 4.62
N ALA A 48 13.66 -1.00 5.22
CA ALA A 48 13.02 -2.08 4.48
C ALA A 48 11.78 -1.58 3.72
N HIS A 49 10.95 -0.76 4.36
CA HIS A 49 9.83 -0.08 3.68
C HIS A 49 10.34 0.81 2.54
N THR A 50 11.38 1.60 2.80
CA THR A 50 11.98 2.52 1.81
C THR A 50 12.54 1.78 0.60
N GLU A 51 13.27 0.68 0.82
CA GLU A 51 13.84 -0.17 -0.23
C GLU A 51 12.73 -0.79 -1.08
N PHE A 52 11.70 -1.35 -0.44
CA PHE A 52 10.55 -1.91 -1.14
C PHE A 52 9.85 -0.86 -2.00
N ALA A 53 9.50 0.29 -1.42
CA ALA A 53 8.83 1.38 -2.13
C ALA A 53 9.64 1.85 -3.34
N THR A 54 10.94 2.02 -3.18
CA THR A 54 11.85 2.42 -4.27
C THR A 54 11.89 1.40 -5.39
N GLY A 55 11.85 0.10 -5.06
CA GLY A 55 11.87 -0.99 -6.04
C GLY A 55 10.59 -1.08 -6.88
N VAL A 56 9.43 -0.71 -6.32
CA VAL A 56 8.13 -0.93 -6.99
C VAL A 56 7.45 0.32 -7.51
N ILE A 57 7.82 1.53 -7.04
CA ILE A 57 7.07 2.76 -7.33
C ILE A 57 6.95 3.05 -8.84
N ASN A 58 7.98 2.74 -9.62
CA ASN A 58 7.99 2.96 -11.06
C ASN A 58 7.11 1.97 -11.84
N LEU A 59 6.72 0.87 -11.21
CA LEU A 59 5.85 -0.16 -11.79
C LEU A 59 4.37 0.08 -11.47
N ILE A 60 4.06 0.97 -10.54
CA ILE A 60 2.69 1.22 -10.08
C ILE A 60 1.95 2.16 -11.06
N GLU A 61 0.73 1.78 -11.43
CA GLU A 61 -0.25 2.59 -12.18
C GLU A 61 -1.18 3.36 -11.22
N LYS A 62 -1.66 2.71 -10.16
CA LYS A 62 -2.55 3.30 -9.15
C LYS A 62 -2.14 2.84 -7.76
N LEU A 63 -2.19 3.74 -6.78
CA LEU A 63 -1.94 3.45 -5.37
C LEU A 63 -2.98 4.17 -4.51
N GLN A 64 -3.45 3.51 -3.48
CA GLN A 64 -4.30 4.09 -2.44
C GLN A 64 -3.90 3.49 -1.10
N ALA A 65 -3.63 4.35 -0.13
CA ALA A 65 -3.43 3.96 1.26
C ALA A 65 -4.61 4.46 2.11
N VAL A 66 -5.04 3.65 3.06
CA VAL A 66 -6.07 3.98 4.04
C VAL A 66 -5.56 3.56 5.41
N ASP A 67 -5.63 4.50 6.34
CA ASP A 67 -5.35 4.27 7.75
C ASP A 67 -6.64 4.37 8.55
N PHE A 68 -6.87 3.43 9.45
CA PHE A 68 -8.02 3.49 10.35
C PHE A 68 -7.76 2.81 11.69
N THR A 69 -8.45 3.32 12.71
CA THR A 69 -8.55 2.68 14.03
C THR A 69 -9.94 2.09 14.17
N PRO A 70 -10.10 0.79 14.46
CA PRO A 70 -11.42 0.19 14.65
C PRO A 70 -12.19 0.89 15.77
N GLY A 71 -13.38 1.42 15.44
CA GLY A 71 -14.26 2.09 16.41
C GLY A 71 -14.10 3.61 16.50
N GLU A 72 -13.21 4.22 15.72
CA GLU A 72 -13.10 5.68 15.55
C GLU A 72 -13.76 6.08 14.22
N PHE A 73 -14.70 7.05 14.24
CA PHE A 73 -15.56 7.45 13.10
C PHE A 73 -15.47 8.93 12.78
#